data_AF-A0AAW5EJT7-F1
#
_entry.id   AF-A0AAW5EJT7-F1
#
_cell.length_a   1.000
_cell.length_b   1.000
_cell.length_c   1.000
_cell.angle_alpha   90.00
_cell.angle_beta   90.00
_cell.angle_gamma   90.00
#
_symmetry.space_group_name_H-M   'P 1'
#
loop_
_entity.id
_entity.type
_entity.pdbx_description
1 polymer ?
#
loop_
_entity_poly.entity_id
_entity_poly.type
_entity_poly.pdbx_seq_one_letter_code
_entity_poly.pdbx_strand_id
1 'polypeptide(L)'
;KESGVSAGVRRIEAVVSRAALEFCKTFMNENLNLKEELKSNDLSLGVKKLKNEILKLKNELKNSNKSQLNSSNINGVQICVECVESGDIKTMIDEFKNKFEKAAILLIQTKDDKITLAAGVKNCPLKAGNLVKNIAQILGGNGGGRDDFA
;
A
#
# COMPACT_ATOMS: atom_id res chain seq x y z
N LYS A 1 -23.97 33.26 7.26
CA LYS A 1 -22.63 33.01 6.65
C LYS A 1 -21.87 34.34 6.64
N GLU A 2 -20.64 34.35 7.17
CA GLU A 2 -19.75 35.52 7.09
C GLU A 2 -18.63 35.20 6.09
N SER A 3 -18.28 36.16 5.25
CA SER A 3 -17.18 36.01 4.28
C SER A 3 -16.45 37.33 4.05
N GLY A 4 -15.14 37.26 3.80
CA GLY A 4 -14.33 38.42 3.42
C GLY A 4 -14.49 38.71 1.93
N VAL A 5 -14.72 39.97 1.58
CA VAL A 5 -14.84 40.41 0.18
C VAL A 5 -13.58 41.13 -0.29
N SER A 6 -12.97 41.93 0.60
CA SER A 6 -11.70 42.64 0.37
C SER A 6 -11.07 43.04 1.71
N ALA A 7 -9.88 43.67 1.68
CA ALA A 7 -9.20 44.14 2.88
C ALA A 7 -10.12 45.08 3.70
N GLY A 8 -10.46 44.66 4.92
CA GLY A 8 -11.31 45.43 5.83
C GLY A 8 -12.82 45.33 5.57
N VAL A 9 -13.29 44.61 4.53
CA VAL A 9 -14.73 44.51 4.20
C VAL A 9 -15.25 43.09 4.41
N ARG A 10 -16.33 42.97 5.19
CA ARG A 10 -17.01 41.70 5.47
C ARG A 10 -18.43 41.69 4.96
N ARG A 11 -18.83 40.59 4.31
CA ARG A 11 -20.21 40.32 3.90
C ARG A 11 -20.84 39.35 4.89
N ILE A 12 -22.01 39.75 5.40
CA ILE A 12 -22.84 38.91 6.26
C ILE A 12 -24.10 38.55 5.47
N GLU A 13 -24.27 37.26 5.21
CA GLU A 13 -25.47 36.68 4.60
C GLU A 13 -26.32 36.04 5.71
N ALA A 14 -27.56 36.50 5.86
CA ALA A 14 -28.50 36.03 6.87
C ALA A 14 -29.82 35.58 6.22
N VAL A 15 -30.40 34.50 6.74
CA VAL A 15 -31.74 34.02 6.39
C VAL A 15 -32.64 34.30 7.58
N VAL A 16 -33.82 34.89 7.36
CA VAL A 16 -34.72 35.37 8.44
C VAL A 16 -36.15 34.87 8.25
N SER A 17 -36.95 35.01 9.32
CA SER A 17 -38.38 34.67 9.34
C SER A 17 -38.63 33.21 8.93
N ARG A 18 -39.71 32.93 8.17
CA ARG A 18 -40.10 31.58 7.76
C ARG A 18 -38.99 30.83 7.02
N ALA A 19 -38.23 31.51 6.17
CA ALA A 19 -37.11 30.90 5.45
C ALA A 19 -36.02 30.40 6.42
N ALA A 20 -35.82 31.07 7.56
CA ALA A 20 -34.87 30.61 8.57
C ALA A 20 -35.35 29.32 9.27
N LEU A 21 -36.65 29.22 9.54
CA LEU A 21 -37.24 28.00 10.12
C LEU A 21 -37.13 26.82 9.16
N GLU A 22 -37.42 27.02 7.88
CA GLU A 22 -37.28 25.98 6.86
C GLU A 22 -35.82 25.57 6.70
N PHE A 23 -34.88 26.52 6.67
CA PHE A 23 -33.45 26.25 6.63
C PHE A 23 -32.99 25.39 7.83
N CYS A 24 -33.38 25.76 9.06
CA CYS A 24 -33.02 25.01 10.26
C CYS A 24 -33.60 23.59 10.25
N LYS A 25 -34.85 23.41 9.80
CA LYS A 25 -35.47 22.09 9.67
C LYS A 25 -34.73 21.20 8.69
N THR A 26 -34.39 21.73 7.51
CA THR A 26 -33.62 20.99 6.51
C THR A 26 -32.25 20.61 7.06
N PHE A 27 -31.54 21.55 7.69
CA PHE A 27 -30.24 21.27 8.30
C PHE A 27 -30.31 20.20 9.41
N MET A 28 -31.36 20.21 10.24
CA MET A 28 -31.58 19.17 11.25
C MET A 28 -31.84 17.81 10.63
N ASN A 29 -32.70 17.73 9.59
CA ASN A 29 -32.99 16.49 8.89
C ASN A 29 -31.73 15.91 8.22
N GLU A 30 -30.93 16.74 7.55
CA GLU A 30 -29.64 16.31 6.97
C GLU A 30 -28.71 15.76 8.05
N ASN A 31 -28.61 16.43 9.21
CA ASN A 31 -27.81 15.94 10.33
C ASN A 31 -28.33 14.61 10.89
N LEU A 32 -29.65 14.41 10.98
CA LEU A 32 -30.23 13.15 11.43
C LEU A 32 -29.94 12.02 10.45
N ASN A 33 -30.12 12.25 9.15
CA ASN A 33 -29.79 11.28 8.11
C ASN A 33 -28.31 10.86 8.17
N LEU A 34 -27.39 11.82 8.34
CA LEU A 34 -25.95 11.53 8.48
C LEU A 34 -25.65 10.71 9.74
N LYS A 35 -26.34 10.96 10.86
CA LYS A 35 -26.17 10.18 12.10
C LYS A 35 -26.67 8.74 11.93
N GLU A 36 -27.77 8.55 11.22
CA GLU A 36 -28.29 7.22 10.91
C GLU A 36 -27.34 6.45 9.97
N GLU A 37 -26.87 7.10 8.91
CA GLU A 37 -25.96 6.50 7.93
C GLU A 37 -24.62 6.11 8.57
N LEU A 38 -24.03 6.98 9.39
CA LEU A 38 -22.81 6.69 10.14
C LEU A 38 -23.05 5.81 11.38
N LYS A 39 -24.30 5.51 11.72
CA LYS A 39 -24.73 4.82 12.95
C LYS A 39 -24.07 5.41 14.20
N SER A 40 -23.96 6.74 14.26
CA SER A 40 -23.25 7.46 15.32
C SER A 40 -23.93 8.79 15.63
N ASN A 41 -24.15 9.07 16.91
CA ASN A 41 -24.68 10.37 17.37
C ASN A 41 -23.68 11.51 17.23
N ASP A 42 -22.38 11.20 17.25
CA ASP A 42 -21.29 12.14 16.97
C ASP A 42 -20.74 11.85 15.56
N LEU A 43 -21.01 12.78 14.64
CA LEU A 43 -20.59 12.68 13.24
C LEU A 43 -19.07 12.70 13.11
N SER A 44 -18.37 13.51 13.92
CA SER A 44 -16.91 13.63 13.88
C SER A 44 -16.24 12.33 14.32
N LEU A 45 -16.74 11.73 15.41
CA LEU A 45 -16.25 10.42 15.87
C LEU A 45 -16.58 9.31 14.87
N GLY A 46 -17.79 9.29 14.29
CA GLY A 46 -18.19 8.33 13.27
C GLY A 46 -17.27 8.36 12.05
N VAL A 47 -17.00 9.55 11.51
CA VAL A 47 -16.07 9.75 10.39
C VAL A 47 -14.64 9.34 10.75
N LYS A 48 -14.15 9.70 11.95
CA LYS A 48 -12.80 9.29 12.40
C LYS A 48 -12.68 7.77 12.51
N LYS A 49 -13.70 7.09 13.04
CA LYS A 49 -13.71 5.63 13.16
C LYS A 49 -13.62 4.96 11.80
N LEU A 50 -14.45 5.38 10.84
CA LEU A 50 -14.40 4.84 9.47
C LEU A 50 -13.06 5.11 8.79
N LYS A 51 -12.47 6.30 8.95
CA LYS A 51 -11.14 6.61 8.42
C LYS A 51 -10.06 5.69 9.00
N ASN A 52 -10.10 5.44 10.30
CA ASN A 52 -9.16 4.54 10.97
C ASN A 52 -9.35 3.08 10.52
N GLU A 53 -10.59 2.65 10.34
CA GLU A 53 -10.92 1.32 9.84
C GLU A 53 -10.44 1.12 8.40
N ILE A 54 -10.66 2.10 7.52
CA ILE A 54 -10.11 2.09 6.16
C ILE A 54 -8.57 2.00 6.19
N LEU A 55 -7.91 2.74 7.08
CA LEU A 55 -6.45 2.70 7.20
C LEU A 55 -5.97 1.33 7.72
N LYS A 56 -6.68 0.74 8.69
CA LYS A 56 -6.41 -0.60 9.21
C LYS A 56 -6.58 -1.67 8.13
N LEU A 57 -7.70 -1.66 7.41
CA LEU A 57 -7.98 -2.60 6.32
C LEU A 57 -6.97 -2.45 5.17
N LYS A 58 -6.56 -1.23 4.83
CA LYS A 58 -5.48 -1.01 3.84
C LYS A 58 -4.15 -1.61 4.30
N ASN A 59 -3.83 -1.52 5.58
CA ASN A 59 -2.62 -2.14 6.12
C ASN A 59 -2.74 -3.67 6.18
N GLU A 60 -3.90 -4.20 6.55
CA GLU A 60 -4.19 -5.64 6.52
C GLU A 60 -4.10 -6.20 5.10
N LEU A 61 -4.65 -5.52 4.09
CA LEU A 61 -4.51 -5.92 2.68
C LEU A 61 -3.05 -5.92 2.22
N LYS A 62 -2.26 -4.91 2.60
CA LYS A 62 -0.81 -4.90 2.31
C LYS A 62 -0.10 -6.08 2.96
N ASN A 63 -0.49 -6.46 4.17
CA ASN A 63 0.10 -7.60 4.88
C ASN A 63 -0.40 -8.95 4.33
N SER A 64 -1.64 -9.04 3.90
CA SER A 64 -2.23 -10.24 3.28
C SER A 64 -1.70 -10.49 1.87
N ASN A 65 -1.32 -9.42 1.15
CA ASN A 65 -0.63 -9.48 -0.13
C ASN A 65 0.89 -9.66 0.01
N LYS A 66 1.41 -9.96 1.22
CA LYS A 66 2.70 -10.63 1.32
C LYS A 66 2.50 -12.02 0.76
N SER A 67 2.66 -12.14 -0.56
CA SER A 67 2.73 -13.40 -1.30
C SER A 67 3.50 -14.38 -0.43
N GLN A 68 2.83 -15.45 -0.03
CA GLN A 68 3.42 -16.43 0.86
C GLN A 68 4.50 -17.15 0.06
N LEU A 69 5.71 -16.61 0.13
CA LEU A 69 6.81 -17.01 -0.71
C LEU A 69 7.13 -18.47 -0.43
N ASN A 70 6.89 -19.31 -1.42
CA ASN A 70 7.17 -20.73 -1.31
C ASN A 70 8.69 -20.91 -1.30
N SER A 71 9.19 -21.56 -0.25
CA SER A 71 10.62 -21.75 -0.09
C SER A 71 10.96 -23.18 0.33
N SER A 72 12.07 -23.66 -0.21
CA SER A 72 12.63 -24.97 0.08
C SER A 72 13.96 -24.81 0.80
N ASN A 73 14.30 -25.77 1.66
CA ASN A 73 15.62 -25.81 2.29
C ASN A 73 16.49 -26.82 1.54
N ILE A 74 17.63 -26.36 1.03
CA ILE A 74 18.62 -27.21 0.37
C ILE A 74 19.97 -26.96 1.05
N ASN A 75 20.55 -28.02 1.64
CA ASN A 75 21.85 -27.97 2.32
C ASN A 75 21.95 -26.85 3.37
N GLY A 76 20.86 -26.55 4.08
CA GLY A 76 20.81 -25.51 5.11
C GLY A 76 20.71 -24.08 4.58
N VAL A 77 20.44 -23.90 3.27
CA VAL A 77 20.14 -22.60 2.66
C VAL A 77 18.66 -22.57 2.31
N GLN A 78 17.96 -21.53 2.76
CA GLN A 78 16.56 -21.33 2.36
C GLN A 78 16.51 -20.71 0.97
N ILE A 79 15.86 -21.39 0.02
CA ILE A 79 15.78 -21.00 -1.38
C ILE A 79 14.33 -20.68 -1.75
N CYS A 80 14.11 -19.57 -2.43
CA CYS A 80 12.80 -19.19 -2.98
C CYS A 80 12.95 -18.75 -4.44
N VAL A 81 12.09 -19.29 -5.31
CA VAL A 81 12.00 -18.88 -6.72
C VAL A 81 10.53 -18.76 -7.06
N GLU A 82 10.06 -17.54 -7.34
CA GLU A 82 8.63 -17.32 -7.55
C GLU A 82 8.36 -16.14 -8.50
N CYS A 83 7.25 -16.24 -9.24
CA CYS A 83 6.73 -15.15 -10.04
C CYS A 83 5.72 -14.37 -9.20
N VAL A 84 5.95 -13.07 -9.03
CA VAL A 84 5.08 -12.17 -8.27
C VAL A 84 4.34 -11.24 -9.22
N GLU A 85 3.03 -11.13 -9.05
CA GLU A 85 2.18 -10.28 -9.92
C GLU A 85 2.23 -8.80 -9.52
N SER A 86 2.43 -8.52 -8.23
CA SER A 86 2.43 -7.16 -7.70
C SER A 86 3.25 -7.06 -6.42
N GLY A 87 3.62 -5.83 -6.06
CA GLY A 87 4.42 -5.54 -4.86
C GLY A 87 5.83 -5.04 -5.16
N ASP A 88 6.50 -4.55 -4.12
CA ASP A 88 7.89 -4.10 -4.20
C ASP A 88 8.83 -5.28 -4.02
N ILE A 89 9.38 -5.76 -5.14
CA ILE A 89 10.29 -6.90 -5.20
C ILE A 89 11.49 -6.72 -4.26
N LYS A 90 12.01 -5.50 -4.15
CA LYS A 90 13.19 -5.23 -3.31
C LYS A 90 12.87 -5.44 -1.84
N THR A 91 11.75 -4.89 -1.39
CA THR A 91 11.25 -5.07 -0.02
C THR A 91 10.97 -6.56 0.27
N MET A 92 10.36 -7.30 -0.66
CA MET A 92 10.12 -8.75 -0.50
C MET A 92 11.42 -9.56 -0.36
N ILE A 93 12.44 -9.24 -1.17
CA ILE A 93 13.76 -9.88 -1.09
C ILE A 93 14.44 -9.59 0.25
N ASP A 94 14.39 -8.33 0.71
CA ASP A 94 14.99 -7.95 1.99
C ASP A 94 14.28 -8.60 3.18
N GLU A 95 12.94 -8.67 3.16
CA GLU A 95 12.16 -9.39 4.17
C GLU A 95 12.51 -10.89 4.21
N PHE A 96 12.64 -11.53 3.05
CA PHE A 96 13.01 -12.94 2.97
C PHE A 96 14.42 -13.20 3.52
N LYS A 97 15.41 -12.39 3.12
CA LYS A 97 16.78 -12.47 3.65
C LYS A 97 16.84 -12.19 5.15
N ASN A 98 15.96 -11.35 5.69
CA ASN A 98 15.92 -11.05 7.12
C ASN A 98 15.36 -12.22 7.94
N LYS A 99 14.46 -13.03 7.35
CA LYS A 99 13.82 -14.17 8.03
C LYS A 99 14.76 -15.36 8.24
N PHE A 100 15.80 -15.52 7.42
CA PHE A 100 16.69 -16.67 7.44
C PHE A 100 18.16 -16.26 7.60
N GLU A 101 18.95 -17.11 8.24
CA GLU A 101 20.40 -16.88 8.41
C GLU A 101 21.16 -17.04 7.09
N LYS A 102 20.81 -18.08 6.32
CA LYS A 102 21.29 -18.35 4.96
C LYS A 102 20.12 -18.37 3.99
N ALA A 103 20.14 -17.53 2.97
CA ALA A 103 19.03 -17.38 2.04
C ALA A 103 19.50 -17.11 0.61
N ALA A 104 18.79 -17.65 -0.36
CA ALA A 104 18.86 -17.25 -1.76
C ALA A 104 17.44 -17.10 -2.31
N ILE A 105 17.14 -15.95 -2.88
CA ILE A 105 15.82 -15.66 -3.43
C ILE A 105 15.95 -15.08 -4.83
N LEU A 106 15.09 -15.54 -5.74
CA LEU A 106 14.92 -14.98 -7.07
C LEU A 106 13.43 -14.70 -7.29
N LEU A 107 13.10 -13.45 -7.60
CA LEU A 107 11.74 -13.05 -7.91
C LEU A 107 11.67 -12.53 -9.34
N ILE A 108 10.58 -12.89 -10.02
CA ILE A 108 10.27 -12.45 -11.38
C ILE A 108 8.93 -11.72 -11.31
N GLN A 109 8.86 -10.49 -11.83
CA GLN A 109 7.63 -9.73 -11.90
C GLN A 109 7.34 -9.36 -13.36
N THR A 110 6.08 -9.51 -13.76
CA THR A 110 5.62 -9.07 -15.08
C THR A 110 4.70 -7.87 -14.89
N LYS A 111 5.03 -6.75 -15.54
CA LYS A 111 4.23 -5.52 -15.47
C LYS A 111 4.28 -4.81 -16.81
N ASP A 112 3.11 -4.54 -17.39
CA ASP A 112 2.96 -3.77 -18.63
C ASP A 112 3.90 -4.28 -19.75
N ASP A 113 3.89 -5.61 -19.98
CA ASP A 113 4.75 -6.35 -20.91
C ASP A 113 6.28 -6.27 -20.64
N LYS A 114 6.69 -5.73 -19.50
CA LYS A 114 8.08 -5.74 -19.03
C LYS A 114 8.29 -6.79 -17.94
N ILE A 115 9.38 -7.53 -18.08
CA ILE A 115 9.83 -8.49 -17.08
C ILE A 115 10.89 -7.81 -16.21
N THR A 116 10.67 -7.80 -14.91
CA THR A 116 11.67 -7.38 -13.91
C THR A 116 12.15 -8.62 -13.18
N LEU A 117 13.47 -8.81 -13.12
CA LEU A 117 14.11 -9.83 -12.31
C LEU A 117 14.88 -9.16 -11.19
N ALA A 118 14.81 -9.75 -10.00
CA ALA A 118 15.73 -9.40 -8.93
C ALA A 118 16.08 -10.65 -8.11
N ALA A 119 17.32 -10.69 -7.63
CA ALA A 119 17.82 -11.75 -6.77
C ALA A 119 18.46 -11.17 -5.51
N GLY A 120 18.36 -11.91 -4.41
CA GLY A 120 19.03 -11.61 -3.16
C GLY A 120 19.71 -12.84 -2.58
N VAL A 121 20.92 -12.66 -2.08
CA VAL A 121 21.71 -13.73 -1.46
C VAL A 121 22.24 -13.29 -0.09
N LYS A 122 22.18 -14.18 0.89
CA LYS A 122 22.72 -13.98 2.24
C LYS A 122 23.43 -15.23 2.74
N ASN A 123 24.69 -15.08 3.14
CA ASN A 123 25.50 -16.10 3.82
C ASN A 123 25.53 -17.49 3.14
N CYS A 124 25.48 -17.54 1.80
CA CYS A 124 25.64 -18.77 1.05
C CYS A 124 26.58 -18.56 -0.16
N PRO A 125 27.21 -19.63 -0.70
CA PRO A 125 28.20 -19.53 -1.76
C PRO A 125 27.57 -19.31 -3.14
N LEU A 126 26.59 -18.41 -3.22
CA LEU A 126 25.89 -17.99 -4.43
C LEU A 126 26.14 -16.49 -4.64
N LYS A 127 26.06 -16.03 -5.88
CA LYS A 127 26.20 -14.62 -6.24
C LYS A 127 24.92 -14.15 -6.92
N ALA A 128 24.23 -13.17 -6.34
CA ALA A 128 22.97 -12.64 -6.89
C ALA A 128 23.15 -12.14 -8.33
N GLY A 129 24.22 -11.37 -8.60
CA GLY A 129 24.55 -10.88 -9.94
C GLY A 129 24.69 -11.99 -10.99
N ASN A 130 25.29 -13.14 -10.64
CA ASN A 130 25.43 -14.27 -11.57
C ASN A 130 24.08 -14.96 -11.83
N LEU A 131 23.23 -15.09 -10.81
CA LEU A 131 21.89 -15.66 -10.96
C LEU A 131 21.04 -14.82 -11.92
N VAL A 132 20.98 -13.51 -11.71
CA VAL A 132 20.23 -12.60 -12.58
C VAL A 132 20.80 -12.61 -13.99
N LYS A 133 22.12 -12.59 -14.16
CA LYS A 133 22.75 -12.60 -15.49
C LYS A 133 22.41 -13.86 -16.29
N ASN A 134 22.52 -15.04 -15.69
CA ASN A 134 22.22 -16.31 -16.37
C ASN A 134 20.74 -16.38 -16.81
N ILE A 135 19.82 -15.89 -15.97
CA ILE A 135 18.38 -15.98 -16.26
C ILE A 135 17.93 -14.88 -17.23
N ALA A 136 18.48 -13.67 -17.09
CA ALA A 136 18.24 -12.59 -18.04
C ALA A 136 18.61 -13.00 -19.47
N GLN A 137 19.72 -13.73 -19.65
CA GLN A 137 20.14 -14.23 -20.96
C GLN A 137 19.13 -15.20 -21.59
N ILE A 138 18.52 -16.09 -20.79
CA ILE A 138 17.47 -17.02 -21.26
C ILE A 138 16.23 -16.25 -21.71
N LEU A 139 15.91 -15.16 -21.02
CA LEU A 139 14.76 -14.28 -21.32
C LEU A 139 15.06 -13.26 -22.44
N GLY A 140 16.22 -13.34 -23.09
CA GLY A 140 16.63 -12.42 -24.16
C GLY A 140 17.00 -11.01 -23.68
N GLY A 141 17.21 -10.84 -22.37
CA GLY A 141 17.66 -9.59 -21.75
C GLY A 141 19.14 -9.62 -21.35
N ASN A 142 19.56 -8.55 -20.68
CA ASN A 142 20.87 -8.48 -20.03
C ASN A 142 20.67 -8.00 -18.61
N GLY A 143 21.47 -8.52 -17.68
CA GLY A 143 21.32 -8.26 -16.26
C GLY A 143 22.66 -8.34 -15.53
N GLY A 144 22.69 -7.80 -14.33
CA GLY A 144 23.88 -7.79 -13.48
C GLY A 144 23.62 -7.04 -12.19
N GLY A 145 24.50 -7.21 -11.22
CA GLY A 145 24.37 -6.59 -9.91
C GLY A 145 25.51 -6.99 -9.01
N ARG A 146 25.36 -6.73 -7.72
CA ARG A 146 26.35 -7.06 -6.70
C ARG A 146 26.18 -8.52 -6.28
N ASP A 147 27.17 -9.04 -5.54
CA ASP A 147 27.13 -10.43 -5.06
C ASP A 147 25.96 -10.68 -4.09
N ASP A 148 25.53 -9.67 -3.34
CA ASP A 148 24.44 -9.70 -2.35
C ASP A 148 23.04 -9.44 -2.93
N PHE A 149 22.95 -8.61 -3.99
CA PHE A 149 21.70 -8.17 -4.58
C PHE A 149 21.90 -7.76 -6.04
N ALA A 150 20.97 -8.17 -6.90
CA ALA A 150 20.97 -7.86 -8.33
C ALA A 150 19.55 -7.70 -8.86
#